data_AF-A0A5C5W885-F1
#
_entry.id   AF-A0A5C5W885-F1
#
_cell.length_a   1.000
_cell.length_b   1.000
_cell.length_c   1.000
_cell.angle_alpha   90.00
_cell.angle_beta   90.00
_cell.angle_gamma   90.00
#
_symmetry.space_group_name_H-M   'P 1'
#
loop_
_entity.id
_entity.type
_entity.pdbx_description
1 polymer ?
#
loop_
_entity_poly.entity_id
_entity_poly.type
_entity_poly.pdbx_seq_one_letter_code
_entity_poly.pdbx_strand_id
1 'polypeptide(L)'
;MPDDLFIWANRGEAVLWWLIALGLAVAGSTRSPIRARAWLAAGVFAAFGASDIVETHTGAWWRPWWLLVWKGGCVAAMAGLLWDHLRRRTRRSDAAPGPPTR
;
A
#
# COMPACT_ATOMS: atom_id res chain seq x y z
N MET A 1 -15.29 -21.83 -13.49
CA MET A 1 -14.12 -22.13 -12.64
C MET A 1 -13.09 -21.06 -12.98
N PRO A 2 -12.44 -20.39 -12.03
CA PRO A 2 -11.40 -19.41 -12.36
C PRO A 2 -10.28 -20.10 -13.12
N ASP A 3 -9.81 -19.50 -14.22
CA ASP A 3 -8.73 -20.06 -15.01
C ASP A 3 -7.41 -20.05 -14.21
N ASP A 4 -6.52 -21.00 -14.45
CA ASP A 4 -5.25 -21.12 -13.70
C ASP A 4 -4.44 -19.82 -13.70
N LEU A 5 -4.46 -19.09 -14.83
CA LEU A 5 -3.80 -17.79 -14.97
C LEU A 5 -4.31 -16.77 -13.94
N PHE A 6 -5.62 -16.73 -13.69
CA PHE A 6 -6.23 -15.81 -12.73
C PHE A 6 -5.74 -16.08 -11.30
N ILE A 7 -5.64 -17.36 -10.93
CA ILE A 7 -5.17 -17.77 -9.60
C ILE A 7 -3.69 -17.41 -9.43
N TRP A 8 -2.85 -17.73 -10.42
CA TRP A 8 -1.42 -17.46 -10.36
C TRP A 8 -1.10 -15.96 -10.40
N ALA A 9 -1.82 -15.18 -11.20
CA ALA A 9 -1.68 -13.73 -11.24
C ALA A 9 -2.00 -13.10 -9.89
N ASN A 10 -3.17 -13.39 -9.31
CA ASN A 10 -3.57 -12.86 -8.01
C ASN A 10 -2.65 -13.28 -6.86
N ARG A 11 -2.10 -14.51 -6.89
CA ARG A 11 -1.08 -14.93 -5.92
C ARG A 11 0.22 -14.15 -6.08
N GLY A 12 0.63 -13.89 -7.33
CA GLY A 12 1.79 -13.06 -7.63
C GLY A 12 1.62 -11.64 -7.12
N GLU A 13 0.45 -11.04 -7.34
CA GLU A 13 0.08 -9.72 -6.82
C GLU A 13 0.09 -9.71 -5.28
N ALA A 14 -0.53 -10.70 -4.63
CA ALA A 14 -0.51 -10.82 -3.17
C ALA A 14 0.92 -10.86 -2.59
N VAL A 15 1.82 -11.65 -3.20
CA VAL A 15 3.23 -11.71 -2.80
C VAL A 15 3.89 -10.34 -2.96
N LEU A 16 3.67 -9.66 -4.09
CA LEU A 16 4.22 -8.32 -4.31
C LEU A 16 3.76 -7.34 -3.22
N TRP A 17 2.47 -7.31 -2.89
CA TRP A 17 1.94 -6.42 -1.85
C TRP A 17 2.51 -6.73 -0.48
N TRP A 18 2.72 -7.99 -0.15
CA TRP A 18 3.35 -8.40 1.11
C TRP A 18 4.84 -8.05 1.17
N LEU A 19 5.57 -8.13 0.07
CA LEU A 19 6.96 -7.67 0.00
C LEU A 19 7.04 -6.15 0.23
N ILE A 20 6.12 -5.37 -0.35
CA ILE A 20 6.02 -3.93 -0.10
C ILE A 20 5.69 -3.65 1.37
N ALA A 21 4.71 -4.38 1.94
CA ALA A 21 4.35 -4.26 3.34
C ALA A 21 5.53 -4.55 4.28
N LEU A 22 6.30 -5.60 3.99
CA LEU A 22 7.51 -5.95 4.73
C LEU A 22 8.56 -4.84 4.66
N GLY A 23 8.86 -4.32 3.46
CA GLY A 23 9.80 -3.21 3.29
C GLY A 23 9.38 -1.96 4.07
N LEU A 24 8.09 -1.64 4.09
CA LEU A 24 7.53 -0.53 4.87
C LEU A 24 7.58 -0.79 6.38
N ALA A 25 7.33 -2.02 6.83
CA ALA A 25 7.44 -2.39 8.24
C ALA A 25 8.89 -2.29 8.74
N VAL A 26 9.86 -2.72 7.93
CA VAL A 26 11.30 -2.57 8.21
C VAL A 26 11.65 -1.08 8.29
N ALA A 27 11.22 -0.25 7.32
CA ALA A 27 11.42 1.20 7.37
C ALA A 27 10.77 1.85 8.60
N GLY A 28 9.58 1.39 8.98
CA GLY A 28 8.85 1.82 10.19
C GLY A 28 9.49 1.36 11.50
N SER A 29 10.39 0.38 11.47
CA SER A 29 11.08 -0.10 12.68
C SER A 29 12.25 0.82 13.08
N THR A 30 12.62 1.76 12.22
CA THR A 30 13.62 2.79 12.51
C THR A 30 13.03 3.92 13.38
N ARG A 31 13.88 4.63 14.15
CA ARG A 31 13.48 5.83 14.91
C ARG A 31 13.31 7.05 14.01
N SER A 32 12.34 6.98 13.10
CA SER A 32 12.10 7.99 12.09
C SER A 32 10.75 8.69 12.29
N PRO A 33 10.63 10.00 12.01
CA PRO A 33 9.34 10.72 12.06
C PRO A 33 8.28 10.17 11.09
N ILE A 34 8.66 9.27 10.17
CA ILE A 34 7.72 8.57 9.27
C ILE A 34 7.22 7.24 9.84
N ARG A 35 7.68 6.81 11.02
CA ARG A 35 7.38 5.49 11.60
C ARG A 35 5.89 5.15 11.60
N ALA A 36 5.06 6.03 12.15
CA ALA A 36 3.62 5.78 12.23
C ALA A 36 2.97 5.59 10.84
N ARG A 37 3.40 6.39 9.86
CA ARG A 37 2.91 6.29 8.47
C ARG A 37 3.42 5.04 7.77
N ALA A 38 4.66 4.65 8.04
CA ALA A 38 5.26 3.43 7.48
C ALA A 38 4.54 2.17 8.01
N TRP A 39 4.22 2.11 9.30
CA TRP A 39 3.41 1.03 9.87
C TRP A 39 1.97 1.02 9.35
N LEU A 40 1.34 2.19 9.23
CA LEU A 40 0.01 2.29 8.64
C LEU A 40 0.01 1.82 7.18
N ALA A 41 0.97 2.27 6.39
CA ALA A 41 1.14 1.83 5.00
C ALA A 41 1.38 0.32 4.92
N ALA A 42 2.29 -0.22 5.76
CA ALA A 42 2.54 -1.66 5.83
C ALA A 42 1.26 -2.46 6.11
N GLY A 43 0.44 -2.02 7.09
CA GLY A 43 -0.83 -2.66 7.40
C GLY A 43 -1.82 -2.61 6.22
N VAL A 44 -1.92 -1.48 5.53
CA VAL A 44 -2.80 -1.30 4.37
C VAL A 44 -2.39 -2.19 3.19
N PHE A 45 -1.10 -2.24 2.86
CA PHE A 45 -0.56 -3.11 1.81
C PHE A 45 -0.72 -4.59 2.14
N ALA A 46 -0.49 -4.98 3.40
CA ALA A 46 -0.69 -6.35 3.86
C ALA A 46 -2.17 -6.77 3.74
N ALA A 47 -3.09 -5.88 4.14
CA ALA A 47 -4.52 -6.09 4.01
C ALA A 47 -4.96 -6.17 2.54
N PHE A 48 -4.38 -5.36 1.65
CA PHE A 48 -4.69 -5.43 0.22
C PHE A 48 -4.23 -6.76 -0.39
N GLY A 49 -2.99 -7.20 -0.12
CA GLY A 49 -2.51 -8.51 -0.58
C GLY A 49 -3.32 -9.69 -0.04
N ALA A 50 -3.82 -9.59 1.20
CA ALA A 50 -4.74 -10.60 1.74
C ALA A 50 -6.08 -10.62 0.96
N SER A 51 -6.58 -9.47 0.51
CA SER A 51 -7.80 -9.42 -0.30
C SER A 51 -7.65 -10.08 -1.68
N ASP A 52 -6.45 -10.04 -2.29
CA ASP A 52 -6.15 -10.73 -3.56
C ASP A 52 -6.13 -12.26 -3.37
N ILE A 53 -5.67 -12.76 -2.21
CA ILE A 53 -5.76 -14.19 -1.90
C ILE A 53 -7.21 -14.62 -1.76
N VAL A 54 -8.03 -13.85 -1.03
CA VAL A 54 -9.46 -14.12 -0.90
C VAL A 54 -10.13 -14.15 -2.28
N GLU A 55 -9.72 -13.27 -3.20
CA GLU A 55 -10.22 -13.27 -4.57
C GLU A 55 -9.95 -14.58 -5.31
N THR A 56 -8.81 -15.24 -5.06
CA THR A 56 -8.56 -16.58 -5.63
C THR A 56 -9.52 -17.65 -5.13
N HIS A 57 -10.08 -17.47 -3.92
CA HIS A 57 -11.07 -18.39 -3.34
C HIS A 57 -12.50 -18.08 -3.78
N THR A 58 -12.83 -16.80 -4.00
CA THR A 58 -14.18 -16.38 -4.39
C THR A 58 -14.39 -16.39 -5.90
N GLY A 59 -13.32 -16.33 -6.69
CA GLY A 59 -13.34 -16.33 -8.15
C GLY A 59 -13.87 -15.04 -8.77
N ALA A 60 -14.10 -14.00 -7.96
CA ALA A 60 -14.59 -12.71 -8.41
C ALA A 60 -14.19 -11.59 -7.43
N TRP A 61 -13.68 -10.48 -7.96
CA TRP A 61 -13.28 -9.32 -7.18
C TRP A 61 -14.46 -8.56 -6.52
N TRP A 62 -15.69 -8.72 -7.02
CA TRP A 62 -16.90 -8.04 -6.50
C TRP A 62 -17.82 -8.93 -5.66
N ARG A 63 -17.58 -10.25 -5.63
CA ARG A 63 -18.39 -11.21 -4.86
C ARG A 63 -17.50 -11.94 -3.86
N PRO A 64 -17.84 -11.89 -2.58
CA PRO A 64 -18.90 -11.11 -1.91
C PRO A 64 -18.62 -9.60 -1.89
N TRP A 65 -19.67 -8.77 -1.78
CA TRP A 65 -19.57 -7.29 -1.87
C TRP A 65 -18.62 -6.66 -0.85
N TRP A 66 -18.39 -7.31 0.29
CA TRP A 66 -17.44 -6.84 1.30
C TRP A 66 -16.00 -6.81 0.78
N LEU A 67 -15.66 -7.64 -0.21
CA LEU A 67 -14.33 -7.71 -0.82
C LEU A 67 -14.04 -6.42 -1.60
N LEU A 68 -15.08 -5.88 -2.25
CA LEU A 68 -15.02 -4.57 -2.90
C LEU A 68 -14.86 -3.43 -1.90
N VAL A 69 -15.56 -3.48 -0.75
CA VAL A 69 -15.38 -2.48 0.32
C VAL A 69 -13.99 -2.53 0.92
N TRP A 70 -13.44 -3.74 1.13
CA TRP A 70 -12.09 -3.92 1.63
C TRP A 70 -11.06 -3.39 0.63
N LYS A 71 -11.08 -3.85 -0.63
CA LYS A 71 -10.17 -3.35 -1.67
C LYS A 71 -10.29 -1.84 -1.83
N GLY A 72 -11.51 -1.32 -1.90
CA GLY A 72 -11.78 0.12 -1.99
C GLY A 72 -11.22 0.90 -0.79
N GLY A 73 -11.39 0.39 0.42
CA GLY A 73 -10.84 0.99 1.65
C GLY A 73 -9.32 1.00 1.65
N CYS A 74 -8.68 -0.09 1.24
CA CYS A 74 -7.22 -0.18 1.09
C CYS A 74 -6.70 0.82 0.05
N VAL A 75 -7.31 0.88 -1.13
CA VAL A 75 -6.93 1.82 -2.20
C VAL A 75 -7.09 3.27 -1.75
N ALA A 76 -8.19 3.61 -1.08
CA ALA A 76 -8.41 4.95 -0.53
C ALA A 76 -7.34 5.31 0.52
N ALA A 77 -6.98 4.38 1.41
CA ALA A 77 -5.93 4.60 2.39
C ALA A 77 -4.54 4.76 1.74
N MET A 78 -4.22 3.95 0.72
CA MET A 78 -2.98 4.09 -0.07
C MET A 78 -2.92 5.45 -0.76
N ALA A 79 -4.00 5.88 -1.41
CA ALA A 79 -4.10 7.18 -2.06
C ALA A 79 -3.94 8.32 -1.05
N GLY A 80 -4.57 8.24 0.12
CA GLY A 80 -4.43 9.23 1.20
C GLY A 80 -3.00 9.31 1.73
N LEU A 81 -2.34 8.16 1.94
CA LEU A 81 -0.93 8.10 2.37
C LEU A 81 0.02 8.67 1.31
N LEU A 82 -0.21 8.35 0.04
CA LEU A 82 0.56 8.89 -1.09
C LEU A 82 0.38 10.41 -1.20
N TRP A 83 -0.85 10.89 -1.09
CA TRP A 83 -1.16 12.32 -1.14
C TRP A 83 -0.49 13.08 0.02
N ASP A 84 -0.57 12.57 1.25
CA ASP A 84 0.12 13.16 2.41
C ASP A 84 1.64 13.16 2.21
N HIS A 85 2.20 12.09 1.64
CA HIS A 85 3.62 12.02 1.33
C HIS A 85 4.04 13.07 0.29
N LEU A 86 3.32 13.17 -0.83
CA LEU A 86 3.60 14.14 -1.90
C LEU A 86 3.47 15.58 -1.39
N ARG A 87 2.38 15.89 -0.66
CA ARG A 87 2.16 17.22 -0.07
C ARG A 87 3.28 17.63 0.88
N ARG A 88 3.80 16.68 1.68
CA ARG A 88 4.94 16.95 2.58
C ARG A 88 6.24 17.12 1.81
N ARG A 89 6.45 16.38 0.73
CA ARG A 89 7.65 16.48 -0.11
C ARG A 89 7.74 17.86 -0.75
N THR A 90 6.64 18.37 -1.32
CA THR A 90 6.57 19.73 -1.89
C THR A 90 6.92 20.79 -0.84
N ARG A 91 6.28 20.73 0.33
CA ARG A 91 6.56 21.67 1.45
C ARG A 91 8.01 21.65 1.92
N ARG A 92 8.68 20.49 1.84
CA ARG A 92 10.07 20.34 2.26
C ARG A 92 11.04 20.90 1.21
N SER A 93 10.69 20.77 -0.07
CA SER A 93 11.44 21.39 -1.18
C SER A 93 11.35 22.92 -1.13
N ASP A 94 10.17 23.48 -0.83
CA ASP A 94 9.98 24.93 -0.73
C ASP A 94 10.68 25.56 0.49
N ALA A 95 10.91 24.75 1.54
CA ALA A 95 11.58 25.19 2.77
C ALA A 95 13.11 24.96 2.77
N ALA A 96 13.68 24.42 1.70
CA ALA A 96 15.13 24.26 1.60
C ALA A 96 15.79 25.65 1.41
N PRO A 97 16.72 26.07 2.27
CA PRO A 97 17.39 27.37 2.11
C PRO A 97 18.13 27.41 0.77
N GLY A 98 17.98 28.53 0.06
CA GLY A 98 18.66 28.75 -1.23
C GLY A 98 20.18 28.60 -1.10
N PRO A 99 20.88 28.29 -2.22
CA PRO A 99 22.32 28.07 -2.20
C PRO A 99 23.05 29.28 -1.58
N PRO A 100 24.10 29.06 -0.78
CA PRO A 100 24.85 30.16 -0.17
C PRO A 100 25.41 31.05 -1.28
N THR A 101 25.02 32.32 -1.27
CA THR A 101 25.61 33.36 -2.10
C THR A 101 27.08 33.50 -1.71
N ARG A 102 27.98 33.16 -2.64
CA ARG A 102 29.42 33.45 -2.53
C ARG A 102 29.71 34.93 -2.70
#